data_AF-A0A847I278-F1
#
_entry.id   AF-A0A847I278-F1
#
_cell.length_a   1.000
_cell.length_b   1.000
_cell.length_c   1.000
_cell.angle_alpha   90.00
_cell.angle_beta   90.00
_cell.angle_gamma   90.00
#
_symmetry.space_group_name_H-M   'P 1'
#
loop_
_entity.id
_entity.type
_entity.pdbx_description
1 polymer ?
#
loop_
_entity_poly.entity_id
_entity_poly.type
_entity_poly.pdbx_seq_one_letter_code
_entity_poly.pdbx_strand_id
1 'polypeptide(L)'
;MYSLERTRLSRPRRRAAVAAQVAVFAGVMMGFGALAIDLGRLYTARGELQRAADSAALAGVSSYFSDAGLLQDAPALGTMARSRAGTLALRNPTLGAYTQLESPDLVLGTLDVSDPHSVLDTSGGARLNAVQIMVRRTEGSRNGPVDFLFAHIFGRAHGGVVASATAVVDDR
;
A
#
# COMPACT_ATOMS: atom_id res chain seq x y z
N MET A 1 40.94 18.12 -67.37
CA MET A 1 39.96 18.64 -66.41
C MET A 1 38.93 17.54 -66.15
N TYR A 2 39.18 16.67 -65.16
CA TYR A 2 38.32 15.52 -64.87
C TYR A 2 37.17 15.96 -63.95
N SER A 3 35.93 15.82 -64.43
CA SER A 3 34.70 16.04 -63.67
C SER A 3 34.43 14.80 -62.80
N LEU A 4 34.42 14.97 -61.47
CA LEU A 4 33.99 13.93 -60.52
C LEU A 4 32.47 13.99 -60.38
N GLU A 5 31.77 13.11 -61.08
CA GLU A 5 30.35 12.85 -60.84
C GLU A 5 30.16 12.18 -59.46
N ARG A 6 29.58 12.92 -58.52
CA ARG A 6 29.15 12.37 -57.23
C ARG A 6 27.89 11.53 -57.43
N THR A 7 28.04 10.22 -57.49
CA THR A 7 26.93 9.26 -57.40
C THR A 7 26.25 9.42 -56.03
N ARG A 8 25.07 10.05 -56.00
CA ARG A 8 24.22 10.05 -54.82
C ARG A 8 23.68 8.64 -54.63
N LEU A 9 24.25 7.90 -53.67
CA LEU A 9 23.73 6.60 -53.25
C LEU A 9 22.29 6.78 -52.73
N SER A 10 21.31 6.37 -53.55
CA SER A 10 19.91 6.28 -53.15
C SER A 10 19.78 5.22 -52.05
N ARG A 11 19.62 5.65 -50.79
CA ARG A 11 19.29 4.74 -49.68
C ARG A 11 17.97 4.03 -50.00
N PRO A 12 17.88 2.70 -49.84
CA PRO A 12 16.64 1.97 -50.11
C PRO A 12 15.55 2.40 -49.13
N ARG A 13 14.61 3.22 -49.61
CA ARG A 13 13.50 3.85 -48.84
C ARG A 13 12.73 2.87 -47.93
N ARG A 14 12.60 1.60 -48.33
CA ARG A 14 11.90 0.56 -47.53
C ARG A 14 12.59 0.26 -46.19
N ARG A 15 13.92 0.26 -46.12
CA ARG A 15 14.66 -0.01 -44.87
C ARG A 15 14.52 1.14 -43.86
N ALA A 16 14.39 2.37 -44.35
CA ALA A 16 14.18 3.55 -43.49
C ALA A 16 12.79 3.55 -42.83
N ALA A 17 11.75 3.11 -43.55
CA ALA A 17 10.39 3.01 -42.99
C ALA A 17 10.30 1.95 -41.88
N VAL A 18 10.93 0.77 -42.07
CA VAL A 18 10.98 -0.27 -41.04
C VAL A 18 11.74 0.22 -39.79
N ALA A 19 12.87 0.91 -39.98
CA ALA A 19 13.63 1.46 -38.86
C ALA A 19 12.81 2.48 -38.05
N ALA A 20 12.03 3.34 -38.72
CA ALA A 20 11.14 4.28 -38.05
C ALA A 20 10.04 3.56 -37.25
N GLN A 21 9.42 2.53 -37.83
CA GLN A 21 8.38 1.75 -37.15
C GLN A 21 8.92 1.04 -35.90
N VAL A 22 10.11 0.44 -36.01
CA VAL A 22 10.78 -0.22 -34.88
C VAL A 22 11.09 0.78 -33.78
N ALA A 23 11.60 1.97 -34.13
CA ALA A 23 11.91 3.01 -33.14
C ALA A 23 10.65 3.46 -32.36
N VAL A 24 9.52 3.64 -33.05
CA VAL A 24 8.25 4.00 -32.41
C VAL A 24 7.78 2.89 -31.46
N PHE A 25 7.74 1.64 -31.91
CA PHE A 25 7.29 0.54 -31.05
C PHE A 25 8.23 0.27 -29.88
N ALA A 26 9.54 0.43 -30.06
CA ALA A 26 10.51 0.34 -28.97
C ALA A 26 10.22 1.39 -27.89
N GLY A 27 9.93 2.64 -28.28
CA GLY A 27 9.53 3.68 -27.35
C GLY A 27 8.24 3.35 -26.59
N VAL A 28 7.23 2.82 -27.29
CA VAL A 28 5.97 2.38 -26.66
C VAL A 28 6.21 1.25 -25.65
N MET A 29 7.03 0.25 -26.01
CA MET A 29 7.37 -0.85 -25.10
C MET A 29 8.14 -0.38 -23.87
N MET A 30 9.07 0.56 -24.03
CA MET A 30 9.75 1.21 -22.89
C MET A 30 8.76 1.94 -21.99
N GLY A 31 7.77 2.64 -22.58
CA GLY A 31 6.69 3.29 -21.83
C GLY A 31 5.86 2.32 -21.00
N PHE A 32 5.50 1.16 -21.56
CA PHE A 32 4.80 0.11 -20.80
C PHE A 32 5.68 -0.53 -19.72
N GLY A 33 6.98 -0.75 -19.99
CA GLY A 33 7.92 -1.26 -18.99
C GLY A 33 8.08 -0.30 -17.80
N ALA A 34 8.22 1.00 -18.08
CA ALA A 34 8.22 2.06 -17.08
C ALA A 34 6.96 2.05 -16.21
N LEU A 35 5.78 1.98 -16.84
CA LEU A 35 4.49 1.90 -16.14
C LEU A 35 4.41 0.64 -15.27
N ALA A 36 4.86 -0.51 -15.79
CA ALA A 36 4.84 -1.77 -15.06
C ALA A 36 5.70 -1.72 -13.78
N ILE A 37 6.84 -1.03 -13.82
CA ILE A 37 7.71 -0.85 -12.64
C ILE A 37 6.99 -0.02 -11.57
N ASP A 38 6.40 1.12 -11.95
CA ASP A 38 5.71 2.01 -10.99
C ASP A 38 4.49 1.34 -10.36
N LEU A 39 3.67 0.66 -11.17
CA LEU A 39 2.54 -0.12 -10.66
C LEU A 39 3.02 -1.28 -9.78
N GLY A 40 4.08 -1.98 -10.19
CA GLY A 40 4.68 -3.06 -9.42
C GLY A 40 5.11 -2.62 -8.02
N ARG A 41 5.67 -1.40 -7.90
CA ARG A 41 6.02 -0.82 -6.61
C ARG A 41 4.79 -0.49 -5.77
N LEU A 42 3.74 0.06 -6.38
CA LEU A 42 2.48 0.39 -5.69
C LEU A 42 1.77 -0.88 -5.17
N TYR A 43 1.71 -1.93 -5.97
CA TYR A 43 1.09 -3.20 -5.57
C TYR A 43 1.93 -3.95 -4.53
N THR A 44 3.26 -3.92 -4.65
CA THR A 44 4.15 -4.44 -3.59
C THR A 44 3.86 -3.71 -2.29
N ALA A 45 3.88 -2.38 -2.28
CA ALA A 45 3.57 -1.59 -1.09
C ALA A 45 2.20 -1.93 -0.50
N ARG A 46 1.17 -2.15 -1.34
CA ARG A 46 -0.15 -2.58 -0.88
C ARG A 46 -0.12 -3.91 -0.15
N GLY A 47 0.56 -4.92 -0.71
CA GLY A 47 0.65 -6.24 -0.11
C GLY A 47 1.43 -6.22 1.21
N GLU A 48 2.51 -5.45 1.27
CA GLU A 48 3.31 -5.27 2.49
C GLU A 48 2.53 -4.53 3.58
N LEU A 49 1.79 -3.47 3.21
CA LEU A 49 0.87 -2.78 4.12
C LEU A 49 -0.21 -3.70 4.65
N GLN A 50 -0.76 -4.60 3.82
CA GLN A 50 -1.77 -5.56 4.28
C GLN A 50 -1.19 -6.50 5.34
N ARG A 51 0.02 -7.04 5.13
CA ARG A 51 0.70 -7.86 6.17
C ARG A 51 0.92 -7.08 7.46
N ALA A 52 1.29 -5.81 7.36
CA ALA A 52 1.43 -4.93 8.52
C ALA A 52 0.08 -4.70 9.23
N ALA A 53 -1.00 -4.44 8.48
CA ALA A 53 -2.34 -4.25 9.02
C ALA A 53 -2.86 -5.52 9.71
N ASP A 54 -2.75 -6.68 9.06
CA ASP A 54 -3.23 -7.96 9.59
C ASP A 54 -2.52 -8.33 10.90
N SER A 55 -1.18 -8.28 10.90
CA SER A 55 -0.39 -8.58 12.10
C SER A 55 -0.61 -7.58 13.22
N ALA A 56 -0.79 -6.30 12.90
CA ALA A 56 -1.12 -5.26 13.88
C ALA A 56 -2.54 -5.45 14.45
N ALA A 57 -3.52 -5.85 13.63
CA ALA A 57 -4.88 -6.11 14.09
C ALA A 57 -4.92 -7.31 15.04
N LEU A 58 -4.25 -8.41 14.69
CA LEU A 58 -4.13 -9.58 15.57
C LEU A 58 -3.39 -9.24 16.89
N ALA A 59 -2.32 -8.45 16.82
CA ALA A 59 -1.62 -8.01 18.01
C ALA A 59 -2.48 -7.06 18.87
N GLY A 60 -3.22 -6.16 18.24
CA GLY A 60 -4.16 -5.28 18.90
C GLY A 60 -5.24 -6.08 19.62
N VAL A 61 -5.89 -7.03 18.93
CA VAL A 61 -6.96 -7.85 19.51
C VAL A 61 -6.47 -8.75 20.64
N SER A 62 -5.20 -9.14 20.65
CA SER A 62 -4.65 -9.88 21.79
C SER A 62 -4.77 -9.14 23.13
N SER A 63 -4.96 -7.81 23.11
CA SER A 63 -5.18 -7.01 24.33
C SER A 63 -6.50 -7.33 25.03
N TYR A 64 -7.47 -7.96 24.35
CA TYR A 64 -8.71 -8.41 25.00
C TYR A 64 -8.49 -9.54 26.02
N PHE A 65 -7.36 -10.25 25.95
CA PHE A 65 -6.96 -11.28 26.91
C PHE A 65 -6.20 -10.73 28.14
N SER A 66 -6.17 -9.40 28.33
CA SER A 66 -5.65 -8.76 29.56
C SER A 66 -6.77 -8.35 30.50
N ASP A 67 -6.42 -7.98 31.73
CA ASP A 67 -7.38 -7.42 32.70
C ASP A 67 -8.19 -6.26 32.12
N ALA A 68 -7.57 -5.37 31.33
CA ALA A 68 -8.28 -4.26 30.68
C ALA A 68 -9.35 -4.75 29.69
N GLY A 69 -9.07 -5.83 28.95
CA GLY A 69 -10.02 -6.46 28.04
C GLY A 69 -11.15 -7.20 28.75
N LEU A 70 -10.81 -7.94 29.81
CA LEU A 70 -11.77 -8.67 30.63
C LEU A 70 -12.71 -7.73 31.40
N LEU A 71 -12.18 -6.61 31.89
CA LEU A 71 -12.93 -5.57 32.60
C LEU A 71 -13.60 -4.56 31.66
N GLN A 72 -13.36 -4.63 30.35
CA GLN A 72 -13.90 -3.71 29.34
C GLN A 72 -13.52 -2.23 29.62
N ASP A 73 -12.32 -2.01 30.17
CA ASP A 73 -11.74 -0.68 30.38
C ASP A 73 -11.24 -0.12 29.04
N ALA A 74 -12.12 0.58 28.32
CA ALA A 74 -11.82 1.08 26.98
C ALA A 74 -10.56 1.97 26.88
N PRO A 75 -10.31 2.93 27.79
CA PRO A 75 -9.05 3.68 27.81
C PRO A 75 -7.80 2.82 27.97
N ALA A 76 -7.77 1.91 28.97
CA ALA A 76 -6.62 1.05 29.21
C ALA A 76 -6.42 0.05 28.06
N LEU A 77 -7.51 -0.55 27.58
CA LEU A 77 -7.54 -1.45 26.43
C LEU A 77 -6.99 -0.76 25.18
N GLY A 78 -7.44 0.46 24.87
CA GLY A 78 -6.96 1.23 23.73
C GLY A 78 -5.47 1.54 23.81
N THR A 79 -4.94 1.78 25.01
CA THR A 79 -3.51 1.99 25.22
C THR A 79 -2.71 0.71 24.94
N MET A 80 -3.18 -0.43 25.47
CA MET A 80 -2.55 -1.73 25.23
C MET A 80 -2.63 -2.16 23.77
N ALA A 81 -3.80 -2.01 23.14
CA ALA A 81 -4.03 -2.33 21.74
C ALA A 81 -3.08 -1.54 20.84
N ARG A 82 -2.94 -0.22 21.05
CA ARG A 82 -2.00 0.63 20.30
C ARG A 82 -0.55 0.20 20.47
N SER A 83 -0.13 -0.11 21.70
CA SER A 83 1.23 -0.58 21.98
C SER A 83 1.56 -1.88 21.24
N ARG A 84 0.66 -2.88 21.33
CA ARG A 84 0.86 -4.19 20.69
C ARG A 84 0.76 -4.10 19.16
N ALA A 85 -0.26 -3.41 18.64
CA ALA A 85 -0.45 -3.19 17.21
C ALA A 85 0.74 -2.43 16.60
N GLY A 86 1.18 -1.34 17.24
CA GLY A 86 2.33 -0.56 16.79
C GLY A 86 3.63 -1.38 16.75
N THR A 87 3.85 -2.26 17.74
CA THR A 87 5.00 -3.16 17.75
C THR A 87 5.02 -4.10 16.53
N LEU A 88 3.87 -4.67 16.16
CA LEU A 88 3.80 -5.60 15.03
C LEU A 88 3.79 -4.87 13.68
N ALA A 89 3.19 -3.68 13.59
CA ALA A 89 3.29 -2.82 12.41
C ALA A 89 4.77 -2.50 12.10
N LEU A 90 5.55 -2.10 13.10
CA LEU A 90 6.98 -1.80 12.94
C LEU A 90 7.80 -3.01 12.47
N ARG A 91 7.41 -4.23 12.87
CA ARG A 91 8.08 -5.48 12.46
C ARG A 91 7.72 -5.95 11.05
N ASN A 92 6.75 -5.30 10.40
CA ASN A 92 6.33 -5.60 9.04
C ASN A 92 6.63 -4.40 8.14
N PRO A 93 7.89 -4.24 7.69
CA PRO A 93 8.30 -3.10 6.90
C PRO A 93 7.59 -3.06 5.54
N THR A 94 7.43 -1.84 5.03
CA THR A 94 6.88 -1.56 3.71
C THR A 94 7.91 -0.78 2.90
N LEU A 95 8.22 -1.24 1.70
CA LEU A 95 9.25 -0.70 0.82
C LEU A 95 10.61 -0.53 1.52
N GLY A 96 10.95 -1.47 2.40
CA GLY A 96 12.21 -1.48 3.14
C GLY A 96 12.30 -0.49 4.32
N ALA A 97 11.23 0.23 4.64
CA ALA A 97 11.17 1.12 5.80
C ALA A 97 10.18 0.62 6.85
N TYR A 98 10.38 1.00 8.12
CA TYR A 98 9.44 0.68 9.19
C TYR A 98 8.04 1.20 8.87
N THR A 99 7.04 0.35 9.12
CA THR A 99 5.64 0.73 8.97
C THR A 99 5.11 1.23 10.31
N GLN A 100 4.89 2.53 10.41
CA GLN A 100 4.37 3.21 11.58
C GLN A 100 2.84 3.24 11.55
N LEU A 101 2.24 2.98 12.71
CA LEU A 101 0.81 3.11 12.97
C LEU A 101 0.55 4.47 13.62
N GLU A 102 -0.41 5.23 13.11
CA GLU A 102 -0.82 6.49 13.71
C GLU A 102 -1.98 6.28 14.68
N SER A 103 -2.08 7.13 15.72
CA SER A 103 -3.15 7.03 16.72
C SER A 103 -4.59 7.00 16.17
N PRO A 104 -4.97 7.78 15.13
CA PRO A 104 -6.31 7.70 14.55
C PRO A 104 -6.56 6.43 13.72
N ASP A 105 -5.50 5.69 13.37
CA ASP A 105 -5.59 4.51 12.51
C ASP A 105 -5.87 3.22 13.29
N LEU A 106 -6.09 3.31 14.61
CA LEU A 106 -6.58 2.21 15.44
C LEU A 106 -7.94 2.56 16.02
N VAL A 107 -8.92 1.71 15.73
CA VAL A 107 -10.30 1.85 16.21
C VAL A 107 -10.69 0.58 16.97
N LEU A 108 -11.16 0.77 18.21
CA LEU A 108 -11.81 -0.27 18.98
C LEU A 108 -13.31 -0.23 18.70
N GLY A 109 -13.96 -1.39 18.71
CA GLY A 109 -15.39 -1.47 18.57
C GLY A 109 -15.94 -2.86 18.83
N THR A 110 -17.19 -3.04 18.44
CA THR A 110 -17.91 -4.30 18.48
C THR A 110 -18.20 -4.75 17.05
N LEU A 111 -17.99 -6.03 16.77
CA LEU A 111 -18.39 -6.66 15.51
C LEU A 111 -19.23 -7.90 15.82
N ASP A 112 -20.42 -8.01 15.23
CA ASP A 112 -21.22 -9.22 15.31
C ASP A 112 -20.75 -10.22 14.25
N VAL A 113 -20.04 -11.26 14.69
CA VAL A 113 -19.51 -12.30 13.80
C VAL A 113 -20.59 -13.30 13.35
N SER A 114 -21.82 -13.20 13.86
CA SER A 114 -22.97 -13.95 13.33
C SER A 114 -23.56 -13.31 12.07
N ASP A 115 -23.40 -12.00 11.89
CA ASP A 115 -23.90 -11.26 10.75
C ASP A 115 -22.75 -10.95 9.77
N PRO A 116 -22.70 -11.60 8.59
CA PRO A 116 -21.70 -11.31 7.58
C PRO A 116 -21.71 -9.86 7.07
N HIS A 117 -22.80 -9.12 7.33
CA HIS A 117 -22.96 -7.72 6.98
C HIS A 117 -22.73 -6.76 8.15
N SER A 118 -22.39 -7.27 9.34
CA SER A 118 -22.05 -6.44 10.49
C SER A 118 -20.91 -5.50 10.14
N VAL A 119 -21.09 -4.23 10.48
CA VAL A 119 -20.03 -3.23 10.45
C VAL A 119 -19.45 -3.08 11.86
N LEU A 120 -18.23 -2.54 11.95
CA LEU A 120 -17.62 -2.22 13.24
C LEU A 120 -18.44 -1.12 13.93
N ASP A 121 -19.09 -1.45 15.04
CA ASP A 121 -19.81 -0.51 15.88
C ASP A 121 -18.85 0.16 16.87
N THR A 122 -18.80 1.49 16.85
CA THR A 122 -17.96 2.32 17.74
C THR A 122 -18.78 3.16 18.72
N SER A 123 -20.09 2.95 18.77
CA SER A 123 -21.02 3.70 19.64
C SER A 123 -20.79 3.46 21.14
N GLY A 124 -20.09 2.37 21.50
CA GLY A 124 -19.76 2.01 22.88
C GLY A 124 -20.92 1.41 23.67
N GLY A 125 -22.06 1.13 23.03
CA GLY A 125 -23.23 0.51 23.67
C GLY A 125 -23.08 -0.99 23.95
N ALA A 126 -22.09 -1.64 23.35
CA ALA A 126 -21.86 -3.08 23.44
C ALA A 126 -20.45 -3.39 23.96
N ARG A 127 -20.25 -4.66 24.36
CA ARG A 127 -18.95 -5.19 24.76
C ARG A 127 -17.98 -5.07 23.59
N LEU A 128 -16.85 -4.40 23.81
CA LEU A 128 -15.78 -4.30 22.83
C LEU A 128 -15.23 -5.71 22.59
N ASN A 129 -15.06 -6.07 21.33
CA ASN A 129 -14.50 -7.37 20.93
C ASN A 129 -13.61 -7.29 19.68
N ALA A 130 -13.52 -6.13 19.04
CA ALA A 130 -12.85 -5.95 17.77
C ALA A 130 -11.78 -4.86 17.83
N VAL A 131 -10.72 -5.03 17.03
CA VAL A 131 -9.73 -4.00 16.70
C VAL A 131 -9.64 -3.88 15.19
N GLN A 132 -9.91 -2.69 14.69
CA GLN A 132 -9.63 -2.33 13.30
C GLN A 132 -8.36 -1.49 13.23
N ILE A 133 -7.49 -1.87 12.31
CA ILE A 133 -6.25 -1.18 11.99
C ILE A 133 -6.32 -0.69 10.55
N MET A 134 -5.88 0.55 10.35
CA MET A 134 -5.55 1.11 9.06
C MET A 134 -4.04 1.36 9.01
N VAL A 135 -3.41 1.11 7.87
CA VAL A 135 -2.00 1.44 7.68
C VAL A 135 -1.85 2.07 6.31
N ARG A 136 -1.12 3.17 6.25
CA ARG A 136 -1.13 4.06 5.08
C ARG A 136 0.27 4.49 4.67
N ARG A 137 0.52 4.46 3.36
CA ARG A 137 1.61 5.16 2.67
C ARG A 137 1.00 6.19 1.74
N THR A 138 0.68 7.34 2.31
CA THR A 138 0.08 8.48 1.60
C THR A 138 0.86 9.74 1.89
N GLU A 139 0.60 10.78 1.11
CA GLU A 139 1.01 12.13 1.47
C GLU A 139 0.42 12.50 2.84
N GLY A 140 1.25 13.03 3.73
CA GLY A 140 0.88 13.35 5.12
C GLY A 140 0.82 12.18 6.10
N SER A 141 1.04 10.94 5.67
CA SER A 141 1.22 9.81 6.60
C SER A 141 2.65 9.77 7.15
N ARG A 142 2.82 9.17 8.34
CA ARG A 142 4.17 8.95 8.92
C ARG A 142 5.08 8.07 8.07
N ASN A 143 4.50 7.25 7.19
CA ASN A 143 5.24 6.35 6.32
C ASN A 143 5.64 7.00 4.98
N GLY A 144 5.09 8.18 4.66
CA GLY A 144 5.24 8.85 3.37
C GLY A 144 4.54 8.09 2.22
N PRO A 145 4.36 8.75 1.06
CA PRO A 145 3.76 8.11 -0.11
C PRO A 145 4.71 7.08 -0.75
N VAL A 146 4.26 6.43 -1.82
CA VAL A 146 5.08 5.58 -2.67
C VAL A 146 5.63 6.42 -3.82
N ASP A 147 6.94 6.60 -3.86
CA ASP A 147 7.60 7.34 -4.94
C ASP A 147 7.60 6.52 -6.23
N PHE A 148 7.16 7.13 -7.32
CA PHE A 148 7.28 6.56 -8.65
C PHE A 148 8.68 6.82 -9.22
N LEU A 149 9.13 5.99 -10.14
CA LEU A 149 10.39 6.17 -10.85
C LEU A 149 10.15 6.86 -12.18
N PHE A 150 9.17 6.38 -12.96
CA PHE A 150 8.98 6.84 -14.34
C PHE A 150 7.78 7.77 -14.52
N ALA A 151 6.73 7.65 -13.70
CA ALA A 151 5.53 8.48 -13.79
C ALA A 151 5.81 9.99 -13.59
N HIS A 152 6.99 10.33 -13.09
CA HIS A 152 7.54 11.69 -13.07
C HIS A 152 7.47 12.39 -14.44
N ILE A 153 7.66 11.67 -15.54
CA ILE A 153 7.58 12.23 -16.91
C ILE A 153 6.17 12.73 -17.26
N PHE A 154 5.15 12.25 -16.55
CA PHE A 154 3.75 12.65 -16.67
C PHE A 154 3.31 13.58 -15.53
N GLY A 155 4.25 14.15 -14.76
CA GLY A 155 3.96 15.05 -13.64
C GLY A 155 3.42 14.34 -12.39
N ARG A 156 3.58 13.02 -12.28
CA ARG A 156 3.17 12.23 -11.10
C ARG A 156 4.39 11.69 -10.38
N ALA A 157 4.80 12.34 -9.30
CA ALA A 157 5.97 11.95 -8.53
C ALA A 157 5.72 10.77 -7.58
N HIS A 158 4.50 10.65 -7.06
CA HIS A 158 4.17 9.67 -6.03
C HIS A 158 2.70 9.24 -6.07
N GLY A 159 2.43 8.08 -5.47
CA GLY A 159 1.10 7.50 -5.29
C GLY A 159 0.80 7.19 -3.83
N GLY A 160 -0.48 7.18 -3.48
CA GLY A 160 -0.96 6.79 -2.16
C GLY A 160 -1.52 5.38 -2.15
N VAL A 161 -1.25 4.62 -1.09
CA VAL A 161 -1.87 3.31 -0.85
C VAL A 161 -2.17 3.12 0.63
N VAL A 162 -3.28 2.45 0.90
CA VAL A 162 -3.79 2.13 2.24
C VAL A 162 -4.17 0.66 2.28
N ALA A 163 -3.98 0.04 3.45
CA ALA A 163 -4.51 -1.27 3.77
C ALA A 163 -5.26 -1.20 5.12
N SER A 164 -6.24 -2.08 5.30
CA SER A 164 -6.96 -2.20 6.56
C SER A 164 -7.22 -3.65 6.89
N ALA A 165 -7.25 -3.96 8.18
CA ALA A 165 -7.57 -5.26 8.72
C ALA A 165 -8.40 -5.09 10.00
N THR A 166 -9.36 -5.98 10.22
CA THR A 166 -10.12 -6.05 11.46
C THR A 166 -9.96 -7.44 12.05
N ALA A 167 -9.62 -7.51 13.32
CA ALA A 167 -9.53 -8.75 14.08
C ALA A 167 -10.53 -8.71 15.24
N VAL A 168 -11.15 -9.85 15.52
CA VAL A 168 -12.20 -10.00 16.53
C VAL A 168 -11.86 -11.15 17.45
N VAL A 169 -12.14 -10.97 18.73
CA VAL A 169 -12.22 -12.06 19.71
C VAL A 169 -13.67 -12.50 19.80
N ASP A 170 -13.91 -13.76 19.49
CA ASP A 170 -15.18 -14.43 19.68
C ASP A 170 -15.06 -15.35 20.90
N ASP A 171 -15.96 -15.21 21.87
CA ASP A 171 -15.99 -15.99 23.11
C ASP A 171 -17.15 -16.99 23.19
N ARG A 172 -17.83 -17.21 22.06
CA ARG A 172 -18.89 -18.21 21.90
C ARG A 172 -18.41 -19.64 22.08
#